data_AF-A0A9K3GN78-F1
#
_entry.id   AF-A0A9K3GN78-F1
#
_cell.length_a   1.000
_cell.length_b   1.000
_cell.length_c   1.000
_cell.angle_alpha   90.00
_cell.angle_beta   90.00
_cell.angle_gamma   90.00
#
_symmetry.space_group_name_H-M   'P 1'
#
loop_
_entity.id
_entity.type
_entity.pdbx_description
1 polymer ?
#
loop_
_entity_poly.entity_id
_entity_poly.type
_entity_poly.pdbx_seq_one_letter_code
_entity_poly.pdbx_strand_id
1 'polypeptide(L)'
;IAGTGDWAFLSMQPKDGDYGTLNILVYRRDAGVYTYHSTIPFPTAYDCATKDWGARSAYLSASGSTLAVASPSAHCSDTWLYTGSVYLYRYTQDTDTWDMAAEIGAPGSNYSGPTYPKYASSVVMVSETVVAIGASDTDTDTDNGMVELYDCSDALSVDSPVVDPMDK
;
A
#
# COMPACT_ATOMS: atom_id res chain seq x y z
N ILE A 1 -22.79 -11.57 -16.37
CA ILE A 1 -21.63 -11.45 -15.46
C ILE A 1 -21.20 -10.00 -15.58
N ALA A 2 -21.63 -9.14 -14.67
CA ALA A 2 -21.19 -7.75 -14.63
C ALA A 2 -19.70 -7.78 -14.33
N GLY A 3 -18.88 -7.38 -15.29
CA GLY A 3 -17.42 -7.46 -15.20
C GLY A 3 -16.93 -6.61 -14.04
N THR A 4 -15.93 -7.14 -13.34
CA THR A 4 -15.03 -6.33 -12.53
C THR A 4 -14.58 -5.15 -13.41
N GLY A 5 -14.81 -3.93 -12.93
CA GLY A 5 -14.60 -2.73 -13.75
C GLY A 5 -13.17 -2.64 -14.27
N ASP A 6 -12.99 -2.01 -15.42
CA ASP A 6 -11.67 -1.56 -15.87
C ASP A 6 -11.29 -0.36 -14.98
N TRP A 7 -10.45 -0.58 -13.97
CA TRP A 7 -10.06 0.44 -13.00
C TRP A 7 -8.75 1.15 -13.38
N ALA A 8 -8.62 2.41 -12.96
CA ALA A 8 -7.35 3.12 -12.92
C ALA A 8 -7.19 3.83 -11.57
N PHE A 9 -5.98 3.82 -11.05
CA PHE A 9 -5.64 4.41 -9.75
C PHE A 9 -4.54 5.44 -9.96
N LEU A 10 -4.73 6.62 -9.36
CA LEU A 10 -3.74 7.68 -9.38
C LEU A 10 -3.44 8.08 -7.95
N SER A 11 -2.21 7.83 -7.51
CA SER A 11 -1.68 8.45 -6.31
C SER A 11 -1.10 9.81 -6.65
N MET A 12 -1.40 10.81 -5.83
CA MET A 12 -0.83 12.14 -5.95
C MET A 12 -0.11 12.46 -4.66
N GLN A 13 1.20 12.68 -4.73
CA GLN A 13 1.92 13.27 -3.63
C GLN A 13 1.48 14.73 -3.49
N PRO A 14 1.17 15.19 -2.28
CA PRO A 14 0.84 16.58 -2.08
C PRO A 14 2.06 17.44 -2.45
N LYS A 15 1.78 18.63 -2.96
CA LYS A 15 2.81 19.58 -3.39
C LYS A 15 3.65 19.98 -2.18
N ASP A 16 4.98 20.03 -2.36
CA ASP A 16 5.98 20.37 -1.35
C ASP A 16 5.49 21.39 -0.31
N GLY A 17 5.44 20.98 0.96
CA GLY A 17 5.10 21.82 2.11
C GLY A 17 3.66 21.73 2.61
N ASP A 18 2.73 21.22 1.79
CA ASP A 18 1.42 20.78 2.27
C ASP A 18 1.54 19.30 2.67
N TYR A 19 1.57 19.01 3.97
CA TYR A 19 1.48 17.64 4.50
C TYR A 19 0.04 17.09 4.40
N GLY A 20 -0.66 17.45 3.30
CA GLY A 20 -2.02 17.03 3.05
C GLY A 20 -2.12 15.51 3.00
N THR A 21 -3.28 14.99 3.38
CA THR A 21 -3.53 13.56 3.34
C THR A 21 -3.24 13.02 1.94
N LEU A 22 -2.39 11.99 1.86
CA LEU A 22 -2.22 11.23 0.63
C LEU A 22 -3.57 10.58 0.30
N ASN A 23 -3.95 10.65 -0.96
CA ASN A 23 -5.19 10.10 -1.46
C ASN A 23 -4.92 9.30 -2.73
N ILE A 24 -5.62 8.19 -2.88
CA ILE A 24 -5.64 7.43 -4.13
C ILE A 24 -6.94 7.78 -4.83
N LEU A 25 -6.82 8.42 -5.98
CA LEU A 25 -7.96 8.71 -6.85
C LEU A 25 -8.31 7.45 -7.64
N VAL A 26 -9.57 7.05 -7.57
CA VAL A 26 -10.10 5.87 -8.25
C VAL A 26 -10.89 6.32 -9.46
N TYR A 27 -10.59 5.74 -10.62
CA TYR A 27 -11.31 5.94 -11.86
C TYR A 27 -11.86 4.61 -12.35
N ARG A 28 -13.08 4.64 -12.89
CA ARG A 28 -13.72 3.49 -13.53
C ARG A 28 -13.89 3.79 -15.01
N ARG A 29 -13.62 2.80 -15.87
CA ARG A 29 -13.84 2.94 -17.30
C ARG A 29 -15.23 2.48 -17.67
N ASP A 30 -16.03 3.42 -18.15
CA ASP A 30 -17.37 3.17 -18.67
C ASP A 30 -17.45 3.62 -20.13
N ALA A 31 -17.95 2.73 -21.00
CA ALA A 31 -18.03 2.98 -22.45
C ALA A 31 -16.71 3.47 -23.08
N GLY A 32 -15.57 2.99 -22.56
CA GLY A 32 -14.24 3.32 -23.06
C GLY A 32 -13.58 4.54 -22.41
N VAL A 33 -14.28 5.29 -21.56
CA VAL A 33 -13.80 6.53 -20.92
C VAL A 33 -13.62 6.32 -19.42
N TYR A 34 -12.46 6.72 -18.89
CA TYR A 34 -12.23 6.74 -17.45
C TYR A 34 -12.88 7.97 -16.82
N THR A 35 -13.79 7.75 -15.87
CA THR A 35 -14.43 8.79 -15.08
C THR A 35 -14.03 8.65 -13.61
N TYR A 36 -13.92 9.79 -12.91
CA TYR A 36 -13.66 9.77 -11.48
C TYR A 36 -14.79 9.02 -10.77
N HIS A 37 -14.41 8.08 -9.93
CA HIS A 37 -15.33 7.21 -9.20
C HIS A 37 -15.37 7.57 -7.72
N SER A 38 -14.22 7.47 -7.05
CA SER A 38 -14.10 7.70 -5.62
C SER A 38 -12.67 8.07 -5.24
N THR A 39 -12.46 8.37 -3.96
CA THR A 39 -11.15 8.55 -3.36
C THR A 39 -10.99 7.54 -2.23
N ILE A 40 -9.84 6.86 -2.19
CA ILE A 40 -9.43 6.06 -1.04
C ILE A 40 -8.54 6.96 -0.17
N PRO A 41 -8.94 7.27 1.08
CA PRO A 41 -8.07 7.96 2.00
C PRO A 41 -6.88 7.05 2.29
N PHE A 42 -5.67 7.54 2.03
CA PHE A 42 -4.48 6.77 2.39
C PHE A 42 -4.30 6.85 3.91
N PRO A 43 -4.01 5.73 4.59
CA PRO A 43 -3.72 5.76 6.01
C PRO A 43 -2.56 6.72 6.25
N THR A 44 -2.86 7.82 6.93
CA THR A 44 -1.82 8.76 7.38
C THR A 44 -1.10 8.10 8.53
N ALA A 45 0.08 7.54 8.27
CA ALA A 45 1.02 7.27 9.34
C ALA A 45 1.53 8.62 9.86
N TYR A 46 1.58 8.71 11.18
CA TYR A 46 1.83 9.91 11.96
C TYR A 46 3.10 10.71 11.57
N ASP A 47 2.97 12.03 11.74
CA ASP A 47 3.94 13.00 12.26
C ASP A 47 5.44 12.77 12.00
N CYS A 48 5.85 12.83 10.73
CA CYS A 48 7.16 13.35 10.42
C CYS A 48 6.98 14.51 9.46
N ALA A 49 7.35 15.71 9.89
CA ALA A 49 7.34 16.96 9.13
C ALA A 49 8.27 16.94 7.89
N THR A 50 8.59 15.78 7.32
CA THR A 50 9.46 15.62 6.17
C THR A 50 8.95 14.54 5.22
N LYS A 51 8.28 15.00 4.15
CA LYS A 51 8.21 14.37 2.83
C LYS A 51 7.74 12.90 2.84
N ASP A 52 6.46 12.71 3.14
CA ASP A 52 5.84 11.39 3.01
C ASP A 52 5.79 10.97 1.52
N TRP A 53 6.53 9.93 1.16
CA TRP A 53 6.51 9.33 -0.19
C TRP A 53 5.53 8.16 -0.28
N GLY A 54 4.39 8.24 0.40
CA GLY A 54 3.39 7.19 0.34
C GLY A 54 2.76 7.02 -1.04
N ALA A 55 2.16 5.85 -1.23
CA ALA A 55 1.54 5.39 -2.48
C ALA A 55 2.45 5.53 -3.73
N ARG A 56 3.74 5.26 -3.58
CA ARG A 56 4.76 5.36 -4.65
C ARG A 56 4.53 4.37 -5.78
N SER A 57 3.98 3.21 -5.47
CA SER A 57 3.68 2.14 -6.43
C SER A 57 2.33 1.54 -6.06
N ALA A 58 1.56 1.15 -7.05
CA ALA A 58 0.30 0.44 -6.84
C ALA A 58 0.14 -0.64 -7.92
N TYR A 59 -0.51 -1.73 -7.56
CA TYR A 59 -0.78 -2.84 -8.47
C TYR A 59 -2.15 -3.43 -8.21
N LEU A 60 -2.95 -3.56 -9.28
CA LEU A 60 -4.26 -4.18 -9.25
C LEU A 60 -4.13 -5.66 -9.63
N SER A 61 -4.75 -6.56 -8.86
CA SER A 61 -4.80 -7.98 -9.19
C SER A 61 -5.50 -8.24 -10.53
N ALA A 62 -5.29 -9.42 -11.12
CA ALA A 62 -5.81 -9.75 -12.44
C ALA A 62 -7.35 -9.75 -12.49
N SER A 63 -7.99 -10.14 -11.38
CA SER A 63 -9.45 -10.07 -11.24
C SER A 63 -9.97 -8.63 -11.14
N GLY A 64 -9.13 -7.67 -10.76
CA GLY A 64 -9.55 -6.30 -10.46
C GLY A 64 -10.20 -6.13 -9.09
N SER A 65 -10.12 -7.11 -8.18
CA SER A 65 -10.73 -7.04 -6.85
C SER A 65 -9.79 -6.65 -5.72
N THR A 66 -8.47 -6.71 -5.94
CA THR A 66 -7.46 -6.44 -4.91
C THR A 66 -6.46 -5.42 -5.42
N LEU A 67 -6.23 -4.36 -4.66
CA LEU A 67 -5.26 -3.31 -4.96
C LEU A 67 -4.17 -3.34 -3.87
N ALA A 68 -2.93 -3.55 -4.27
CA ALA A 68 -1.77 -3.39 -3.41
C ALA A 68 -1.14 -2.02 -3.64
N VAL A 69 -0.77 -1.33 -2.56
CA VAL A 69 -0.21 0.02 -2.61
C VAL A 69 1.01 0.13 -1.71
N ALA A 70 2.16 0.47 -2.29
CA ALA A 70 3.43 0.56 -1.61
C ALA A 70 3.69 1.99 -1.09
N SER A 71 4.05 2.09 0.19
CA SER A 71 4.39 3.32 0.88
C SER A 71 5.76 3.18 1.55
N PRO A 72 6.85 3.55 0.86
CA PRO A 72 8.20 3.37 1.40
C PRO A 72 8.57 4.30 2.56
N SER A 73 7.73 5.29 2.83
CA SER A 73 7.91 6.23 3.93
C SER A 73 6.94 5.99 5.09
N ALA A 74 6.13 4.93 5.04
CA ALA A 74 5.22 4.59 6.13
C ALA A 74 5.96 4.37 7.46
N HIS A 75 5.27 4.66 8.56
CA HIS A 75 5.72 4.49 9.94
C HIS A 75 7.10 5.06 10.20
N CYS A 76 7.17 6.38 10.22
CA CYS A 76 8.33 7.11 10.69
C CYS A 76 8.11 7.53 12.15
N SER A 77 9.18 7.51 12.95
CA SER A 77 9.20 8.06 14.31
C SER A 77 10.55 8.70 14.59
N ASP A 78 10.67 9.39 15.74
CA ASP A 78 11.93 9.96 16.23
C ASP A 78 13.10 8.95 16.30
N THR A 79 12.80 7.64 16.35
CA THR A 79 13.79 6.55 16.41
C THR A 79 13.79 5.66 15.16
N TRP A 80 12.76 5.74 14.32
CA TRP A 80 12.54 4.85 13.18
C TRP A 80 12.43 5.68 11.89
N LEU A 81 13.47 5.63 11.07
CA LEU A 81 13.47 6.30 9.78
C LEU A 81 12.81 5.38 8.74
N TYR A 82 11.56 5.67 8.39
CA TYR A 82 10.87 5.18 7.19
C TYR A 82 10.91 3.66 7.02
N THR A 83 10.19 2.94 7.87
CA THR A 83 10.18 1.47 7.81
C THR A 83 9.42 0.94 6.59
N GLY A 84 8.48 1.71 6.04
CA GLY A 84 7.77 1.38 4.82
C GLY A 84 6.75 0.25 4.99
N SER A 85 5.66 0.34 4.22
CA SER A 85 4.53 -0.61 4.30
C SER A 85 3.87 -0.81 2.94
N VAL A 86 3.25 -1.98 2.76
CA VAL A 86 2.27 -2.22 1.70
C VAL A 86 0.87 -2.28 2.31
N TYR A 87 -0.06 -1.54 1.72
CA TYR A 87 -1.47 -1.58 2.06
C TYR A 87 -2.24 -2.37 1.01
N LEU A 88 -3.08 -3.29 1.46
CA LEU A 88 -3.97 -4.05 0.60
C LEU A 88 -5.40 -3.53 0.74
N TYR A 89 -6.03 -3.23 -0.38
CA TYR A 89 -7.43 -2.84 -0.46
C TYR A 89 -8.21 -3.87 -1.25
N ARG A 90 -9.46 -4.11 -0.84
CA ARG A 90 -10.39 -4.98 -1.54
C ARG A 90 -11.57 -4.17 -2.06
N TYR A 91 -11.98 -4.46 -3.28
CA TYR A 91 -13.22 -3.93 -3.82
C TYR A 91 -14.42 -4.72 -3.30
N THR A 92 -15.33 -4.02 -2.63
CA THR A 92 -16.58 -4.55 -2.13
C THR A 92 -17.70 -4.17 -3.09
N GLN A 93 -18.18 -5.15 -3.88
CA GLN A 93 -19.17 -4.89 -4.93
C GLN A 93 -20.52 -4.39 -4.37
N ASP A 94 -20.93 -4.87 -3.20
CA ASP A 94 -22.23 -4.53 -2.61
C ASP A 94 -22.32 -3.04 -2.20
N THR A 95 -21.20 -2.47 -1.77
CA THR A 95 -21.08 -1.07 -1.36
C THR A 95 -20.44 -0.19 -2.43
N ASP A 96 -19.90 -0.79 -3.50
CA ASP A 96 -19.11 -0.11 -4.55
C ASP A 96 -17.92 0.67 -3.96
N THR A 97 -17.26 0.10 -2.96
CA THR A 97 -16.15 0.74 -2.22
C THR A 97 -14.86 -0.06 -2.29
N TRP A 98 -13.75 0.63 -2.03
CA TRP A 98 -12.45 0.02 -1.79
C TRP A 98 -12.12 0.14 -0.32
N ASP A 99 -12.04 -0.98 0.37
CA ASP A 99 -11.85 -1.07 1.81
C ASP A 99 -10.46 -1.63 2.12
N MET A 100 -9.76 -1.08 3.10
CA MET A 100 -8.46 -1.60 3.51
C MET A 100 -8.63 -2.95 4.20
N ALA A 101 -7.98 -3.97 3.66
CA ALA A 101 -8.02 -5.34 4.18
C ALA A 101 -6.82 -5.63 5.08
N ALA A 102 -5.64 -5.09 4.74
CA ALA A 102 -4.41 -5.40 5.44
C ALA A 102 -3.34 -4.31 5.30
N GLU A 103 -2.41 -4.32 6.24
CA GLU A 103 -1.12 -3.67 6.13
C GLU A 103 0.00 -4.69 6.34
N ILE A 104 1.03 -4.61 5.51
CA ILE A 104 2.25 -5.42 5.59
C ILE A 104 3.41 -4.45 5.83
N GLY A 105 3.86 -4.35 7.08
CA GLY A 105 5.05 -3.58 7.44
C GLY A 105 6.34 -4.34 7.14
N ALA A 106 7.47 -3.62 7.15
CA ALA A 106 8.78 -4.24 6.98
C ALA A 106 9.06 -5.35 8.02
N PRO A 107 9.75 -6.43 7.61
CA PRO A 107 10.18 -7.48 8.51
C PRO A 107 11.15 -6.91 9.55
N GLY A 108 10.95 -7.22 10.83
CA GLY A 108 11.86 -6.77 11.87
C GLY A 108 11.73 -5.29 12.24
N SER A 109 10.52 -4.72 12.22
CA SER A 109 10.23 -3.39 12.81
C SER A 109 10.50 -3.29 14.33
N ASN A 110 11.03 -4.35 14.97
CA ASN A 110 11.53 -4.36 16.35
C ASN A 110 13.07 -4.13 16.47
N TYR A 111 13.79 -3.95 15.36
CA TYR A 111 15.23 -3.68 15.38
C TYR A 111 15.59 -2.23 15.74
N SER A 112 16.08 -1.99 16.96
CA SER A 112 16.53 -0.69 17.49
C SER A 112 17.77 -0.07 16.78
N GLY A 113 17.92 -0.29 15.47
CA GLY A 113 18.97 0.25 14.61
C GLY A 113 18.39 0.95 13.37
N PRO A 114 19.16 1.85 12.73
CA PRO A 114 18.63 2.74 11.70
C PRO A 114 18.62 2.10 10.32
N THR A 115 17.92 1.00 10.04
CA THR A 115 18.02 0.42 8.68
C THR A 115 16.90 -0.54 8.25
N TYR A 116 15.85 0.03 7.64
CA TYR A 116 15.25 -0.51 6.41
C TYR A 116 14.83 0.65 5.50
N PRO A 117 15.77 1.42 4.92
CA PRO A 117 15.39 2.53 4.08
C PRO A 117 14.59 2.01 2.88
N LYS A 118 13.32 2.39 2.75
CA LYS A 118 12.53 2.12 1.54
C LYS A 118 12.16 0.63 1.33
N TYR A 119 11.77 -0.09 2.38
CA TYR A 119 10.84 -1.22 2.18
C TYR A 119 9.60 -0.74 1.41
N ALA A 120 8.88 -1.62 0.73
CA ALA A 120 7.72 -1.22 -0.08
C ALA A 120 8.04 -0.10 -1.10
N SER A 121 9.26 -0.11 -1.66
CA SER A 121 9.65 0.79 -2.75
C SER A 121 8.90 0.49 -4.05
N SER A 122 8.46 -0.76 -4.22
CA SER A 122 7.65 -1.27 -5.32
C SER A 122 6.80 -2.44 -4.85
N VAL A 123 5.67 -2.67 -5.53
CA VAL A 123 4.76 -3.76 -5.21
C VAL A 123 4.17 -4.36 -6.49
N VAL A 124 3.94 -5.67 -6.49
CA VAL A 124 3.22 -6.39 -7.56
C VAL A 124 2.38 -7.52 -6.97
N MET A 125 1.17 -7.71 -7.47
CA MET A 125 0.38 -8.90 -7.17
C MET A 125 0.86 -10.04 -8.08
N VAL A 126 1.36 -11.12 -7.47
CA VAL A 126 1.79 -12.35 -8.16
C VAL A 126 0.60 -13.28 -8.40
N SER A 127 -0.37 -13.25 -7.49
CA SER A 127 -1.68 -13.90 -7.63
C SER A 127 -2.76 -13.02 -6.98
N GLU A 128 -3.98 -13.53 -6.82
CA GLU A 128 -5.04 -12.81 -6.08
C GLU A 128 -4.74 -12.65 -4.58
N THR A 129 -3.85 -13.48 -4.03
CA THR A 129 -3.51 -13.49 -2.61
C THR A 129 -2.03 -13.34 -2.33
N VAL A 130 -1.15 -13.47 -3.33
CA VAL A 130 0.30 -13.35 -3.13
C VAL A 130 0.79 -12.02 -3.67
N VAL A 131 1.49 -11.26 -2.82
CA VAL A 131 2.13 -9.99 -3.18
C VAL A 131 3.66 -10.12 -3.13
N ALA A 132 4.34 -9.54 -4.11
CA ALA A 132 5.78 -9.33 -4.08
C ALA A 132 6.09 -7.87 -3.69
N ILE A 133 6.97 -7.69 -2.72
CA ILE A 133 7.33 -6.40 -2.15
C ILE A 133 8.82 -6.19 -2.34
N GLY A 134 9.19 -5.11 -3.03
CA GLY A 134 10.59 -4.75 -3.23
C GLY A 134 11.07 -3.76 -2.17
N ALA A 135 12.23 -4.03 -1.58
CA ALA A 135 12.97 -3.07 -0.77
C ALA A 135 14.29 -2.75 -1.44
N SER A 136 14.61 -1.47 -1.60
CA SER A 136 15.82 -1.05 -2.32
C SER A 136 17.05 -0.87 -1.44
N ASP A 137 16.91 -0.99 -0.11
CA ASP A 137 18.01 -0.81 0.84
C ASP A 137 17.72 -1.67 2.09
N THR A 138 18.59 -2.61 2.40
CA THR A 138 18.39 -3.60 3.46
C THR A 138 19.69 -3.80 4.22
N ASP A 139 19.75 -3.26 5.43
CA ASP A 139 20.80 -3.34 6.45
C ASP A 139 22.27 -3.08 6.05
N THR A 140 22.87 -2.15 6.82
CA THR A 140 24.27 -1.71 7.07
C THR A 140 25.44 -1.94 6.10
N ASP A 141 25.35 -2.76 5.07
CA ASP A 141 26.41 -2.97 4.09
C ASP A 141 25.81 -3.01 2.66
N THR A 142 25.78 -1.84 2.01
CA THR A 142 25.57 -1.58 0.57
C THR A 142 24.30 -2.14 -0.09
N ASP A 143 23.30 -1.30 -0.40
CA ASP A 143 22.33 -1.38 -1.52
C ASP A 143 21.88 -2.80 -2.00
N ASN A 144 21.73 -3.75 -1.09
CA ASN A 144 21.39 -5.14 -1.42
C ASN A 144 19.88 -5.28 -1.50
N GLY A 145 19.26 -4.69 -2.53
CA GLY A 145 17.81 -4.73 -2.68
C GLY A 145 17.25 -6.15 -2.56
N MET A 146 16.12 -6.29 -1.86
CA MET A 146 15.43 -7.57 -1.66
C MET A 146 14.04 -7.56 -2.28
N VAL A 147 13.52 -8.75 -2.56
CA VAL A 147 12.11 -8.97 -2.89
C VAL A 147 11.57 -10.05 -1.97
N GLU A 148 10.47 -9.74 -1.30
CA GLU A 148 9.77 -10.66 -0.42
C GLU A 148 8.40 -11.01 -0.98
N LEU A 149 7.97 -12.26 -0.78
CA LEU A 149 6.66 -12.75 -1.18
C LEU A 149 5.82 -13.00 0.07
N TYR A 150 4.63 -12.42 0.10
CA TYR A 150 3.67 -12.58 1.19
C TYR A 150 2.41 -13.25 0.68
N ASP A 151 2.00 -14.33 1.35
CA ASP A 151 0.67 -14.91 1.18
C ASP A 151 -0.31 -14.18 2.11
N CYS A 152 -1.26 -13.48 1.49
CA CYS A 152 -2.25 -12.66 2.14
C CYS A 152 -3.63 -13.33 2.12
N SER A 153 -3.71 -14.64 1.88
CA SER A 153 -4.97 -15.38 1.82
C SER A 153 -5.83 -15.19 3.06
N ASP A 154 -5.21 -15.17 4.25
CA ASP A 154 -5.91 -14.92 5.51
C ASP A 154 -6.40 -13.47 5.59
N ALA A 155 -5.54 -12.49 5.30
CA ALA A 155 -5.90 -11.08 5.40
C ALA A 155 -6.95 -10.65 4.36
N LEU A 156 -6.99 -11.34 3.22
CA LEU A 156 -7.97 -11.14 2.15
C LEU A 156 -9.14 -12.14 2.23
N SER A 157 -9.29 -12.87 3.34
CA SER A 157 -10.47 -13.70 3.55
C SER A 157 -11.67 -12.81 3.90
N VAL A 158 -12.87 -13.17 3.45
CA VAL A 158 -14.11 -12.42 3.72
C VAL A 158 -14.54 -12.47 5.19
N ASP A 159 -13.95 -13.38 5.98
CA ASP A 159 -14.27 -13.60 7.39
C ASP A 159 -13.19 -13.04 8.34
N SER A 160 -12.14 -12.43 7.81
CA SER A 160 -11.07 -11.85 8.63
C SER A 160 -11.48 -10.46 9.13
N PRO A 161 -11.55 -10.22 10.45
CA PRO A 161 -11.68 -8.86 10.95
C PRO A 161 -10.47 -8.05 10.46
N VAL A 162 -10.67 -6.76 10.14
CA VAL A 162 -9.58 -5.82 9.90
C VAL A 162 -8.67 -5.87 11.13
N VAL A 163 -7.52 -6.52 11.00
CA VAL A 163 -6.55 -6.61 12.09
C VAL A 163 -5.80 -5.29 12.13
N ASP A 164 -6.00 -4.51 13.19
CA ASP A 164 -5.15 -3.38 13.48
C ASP A 164 -3.72 -3.93 13.73
N PRO A 165 -2.73 -3.55 12.90
CA PRO A 165 -1.38 -4.09 13.00
C PRO A 165 -0.65 -3.66 14.29
N MET A 166 -1.21 -2.77 15.12
CA MET A 166 -0.60 -2.35 16.39
C MET A 166 -0.96 -3.23 17.60
N ASP A 167 -1.78 -4.26 17.45
CA ASP A 167 -2.25 -5.09 18.59
C ASP A 167 -1.40 -6.37 18.82
N LYS A 168 -0.12 -6.38 18.43
CA LYS A 168 0.84 -7.46 18.73
C LYS A 168 2.12 -6.97 19.39
#